data_AF-A0A357BSX5-F1
#
_entry.id   AF-A0A357BSX5-F1
#
_cell.length_a   1.000
_cell.length_b   1.000
_cell.length_c   1.000
_cell.angle_alpha   90.00
_cell.angle_beta   90.00
_cell.angle_gamma   90.00
#
_symmetry.space_group_name_H-M   'P 1'
#
loop_
_entity.id
_entity.type
_entity.pdbx_description
1 polymer ?
#
loop_
_entity_poly.entity_id
_entity_poly.type
_entity_poly.pdbx_seq_one_letter_code
_entity_poly.pdbx_strand_id
1 'polypeptide(L)'
;MALDDILKRAALMGIGILSLTEGKLKELVKELEDRGEMSEKEGKDLLKDLLSKADKEKKAIEDKIRKSIKDYLAKVDIASREEVIGLKKKVNNLEEKVKELTKAIEE
;
A
#
# COMPACT_ATOMS: atom_id res chain seq x y z
N MET A 1 21.35 10.44 -17.24
CA MET A 1 20.31 11.23 -17.92
C MET A 1 19.14 10.29 -18.13
N ALA A 2 18.00 10.44 -17.46
CA ALA A 2 16.92 9.46 -17.64
C ALA A 2 15.54 9.99 -17.29
N LEU A 3 15.31 10.50 -16.07
CA LEU A 3 13.94 10.77 -15.65
C LEU A 3 13.35 12.04 -16.27
N ASP A 4 14.12 13.12 -16.33
CA ASP A 4 13.64 14.42 -16.82
C ASP A 4 13.30 14.39 -18.32
N ASP A 5 14.09 13.65 -19.09
CA ASP A 5 13.89 13.52 -20.54
C ASP A 5 12.70 12.63 -20.86
N ILE A 6 12.49 11.56 -20.08
CA ILE A 6 11.32 10.69 -20.15
C ILE A 6 10.06 11.45 -19.76
N LEU A 7 10.09 12.25 -18.70
CA LEU A 7 8.93 13.05 -18.28
C LEU A 7 8.58 14.09 -19.34
N LYS A 8 9.57 14.72 -19.98
CA LYS A 8 9.36 15.60 -21.14
C LYS A 8 8.76 14.84 -22.32
N ARG A 9 9.28 13.66 -22.66
CA ARG A 9 8.80 12.84 -23.77
C ARG A 9 7.39 12.29 -23.52
N ALA A 10 7.11 11.82 -22.31
CA ALA A 10 5.78 11.42 -21.86
C ALA A 10 4.79 12.59 -21.94
N ALA A 11 5.19 13.79 -21.50
CA ALA A 11 4.37 14.99 -21.63
C ALA A 11 4.12 15.38 -23.10
N LEU A 12 5.15 15.28 -23.96
CA LEU A 12 5.03 15.52 -25.41
C LEU A 12 4.08 14.52 -26.09
N MET A 13 4.01 13.29 -25.59
CA MET A 13 3.07 12.26 -26.03
C MET A 13 1.69 12.36 -25.36
N GLY A 14 1.46 13.38 -24.52
CA GLY A 14 0.20 13.54 -23.78
C GLY A 14 -0.02 12.46 -22.71
N ILE A 15 1.01 11.70 -22.34
CA ILE A 15 0.96 10.74 -21.25
C ILE A 15 1.04 11.53 -19.95
N GLY A 16 -0.12 11.77 -19.35
CA GLY A 16 -0.19 12.39 -18.03
C GLY A 16 0.53 11.55 -16.99
N ILE A 17 1.10 12.22 -15.96
CA ILE A 17 1.79 11.53 -14.85
C ILE A 17 0.88 10.52 -14.14
N LEU A 18 -0.43 10.79 -14.10
CA LEU A 18 -1.45 9.91 -13.53
C LEU A 18 -1.81 8.72 -14.43
N SER A 19 -1.43 8.76 -15.71
CA SER A 19 -1.68 7.71 -16.71
C SER A 19 -0.44 6.86 -16.99
N LEU A 20 0.68 7.14 -16.32
CA LEU A 20 1.90 6.33 -16.39
C LEU A 20 1.63 4.96 -15.77
N THR A 21 1.33 4.00 -16.64
CA THR A 21 1.17 2.58 -16.31
C THR A 21 2.32 1.78 -16.90
N GLU A 22 2.51 0.55 -16.45
CA GLU A 22 3.50 -0.37 -17.06
C GLU A 22 3.31 -0.49 -18.58
N GLY A 23 2.06 -0.55 -19.06
CA GLY A 23 1.76 -0.59 -20.49
C GLY A 23 2.21 0.68 -21.22
N LYS A 24 1.94 1.86 -20.65
CA LYS A 24 2.35 3.15 -21.24
C LYS A 24 3.87 3.38 -21.21
N LEU A 25 4.55 2.87 -20.18
CA LEU A 25 6.01 2.87 -20.12
C LEU A 25 6.63 1.95 -21.16
N LYS A 26 6.06 0.75 -21.37
CA LYS A 26 6.49 -0.16 -22.46
C LYS A 26 6.32 0.48 -23.82
N GLU A 27 5.19 1.14 -24.06
CA GLU A 27 4.90 1.84 -25.32
C GLU A 27 5.89 2.99 -25.56
N LEU A 28 6.17 3.80 -24.53
CA LEU A 28 7.15 4.87 -24.57
C LEU A 28 8.56 4.38 -24.90
N VAL A 29 9.01 3.32 -24.21
CA VAL A 29 10.33 2.72 -24.42
C VAL A 29 10.44 2.19 -25.84
N LYS A 30 9.42 1.47 -26.30
CA LYS A 30 9.40 0.92 -27.66
C LYS A 30 9.45 2.02 -28.73
N GLU A 31 8.74 3.13 -28.52
CA GLU A 31 8.84 4.27 -29.44
C GLU A 31 10.24 4.89 -29.46
N LEU A 32 10.96 4.88 -28.34
CA LEU A 32 12.33 5.40 -28.27
C LEU A 32 13.32 4.45 -28.97
N GLU A 33 13.10 3.14 -28.87
CA GLU A 33 13.83 2.12 -29.62
C GLU A 33 13.57 2.27 -31.14
N ASP A 34 12.31 2.40 -31.54
CA ASP A 34 11.89 2.54 -32.94
C ASP A 34 12.43 3.83 -33.59
N ARG A 35 12.56 4.91 -32.83
CA ARG A 35 13.21 6.16 -33.27
C ARG A 35 14.74 6.10 -33.32
N GLY A 36 15.34 4.98 -32.88
CA GLY A 36 16.79 4.83 -32.78
C GLY A 36 17.43 5.71 -31.71
N GLU A 37 16.63 6.22 -30.77
CA GLU A 37 17.11 7.09 -29.67
C GLU A 37 17.66 6.27 -28.50
N MET A 38 17.39 4.96 -28.46
CA MET A 38 18.00 4.00 -27.55
C MET A 38 18.10 2.62 -28.18
N SER A 39 19.01 1.78 -27.67
CA SER A 39 19.06 0.37 -28.03
C SER A 39 18.00 -0.46 -27.28
N GLU A 40 17.64 -1.61 -27.84
CA GLU A 40 16.69 -2.56 -27.20
C GLU A 40 17.17 -3.02 -25.81
N LYS A 41 18.49 -3.05 -25.60
CA LYS A 41 19.09 -3.39 -24.30
C LYS A 41 18.88 -2.27 -23.28
N GLU A 42 19.13 -1.03 -23.68
CA GLU A 42 18.92 0.15 -22.82
C GLU A 42 17.45 0.35 -22.48
N GLY A 43 16.54 0.11 -23.43
CA GLY A 43 15.10 0.17 -23.19
C GLY A 43 14.62 -0.85 -22.17
N LYS A 44 15.08 -2.11 -22.28
CA LYS A 44 14.76 -3.17 -21.29
C LYS A 44 15.25 -2.84 -19.89
N ASP A 45 16.49 -2.37 -19.75
CA ASP A 45 17.07 -2.01 -18.46
C ASP A 45 16.33 -0.82 -17.83
N LEU A 46 15.99 0.19 -18.64
CA LEU A 46 15.23 1.35 -18.22
C LEU A 46 13.82 0.99 -17.74
N LEU A 47 13.10 0.17 -18.50
CA LEU A 47 11.76 -0.27 -18.14
C LEU A 47 11.78 -1.00 -16.79
N LYS A 48 12.75 -1.88 -16.58
CA LYS A 48 12.92 -2.63 -15.34
C LYS A 48 13.18 -1.70 -14.15
N ASP A 49 14.03 -0.69 -14.32
CA ASP A 49 14.33 0.29 -13.29
C ASP A 49 13.11 1.14 -12.92
N LEU A 50 12.33 1.57 -13.91
CA LEU A 50 11.11 2.35 -13.69
C LEU A 50 10.04 1.53 -12.97
N LEU A 51 9.83 0.27 -13.37
CA LEU A 51 8.89 -0.63 -12.69
C LEU A 51 9.32 -0.92 -11.26
N SER A 52 10.61 -1.18 -11.04
CA SER A 52 11.14 -1.42 -9.69
C SER A 52 10.97 -0.20 -8.78
N LYS A 53 11.22 1.01 -9.29
CA LYS A 53 10.98 2.26 -8.54
C LYS A 53 9.50 2.47 -8.27
N ALA A 54 8.63 2.24 -9.26
CA ALA A 54 7.19 2.37 -9.09
C ALA A 54 6.65 1.43 -8.00
N ASP A 55 7.09 0.16 -7.96
CA ASP A 55 6.70 -0.80 -6.93
C ASP A 55 7.17 -0.37 -5.52
N LYS A 56 8.39 0.16 -5.41
CA LYS A 56 8.92 0.67 -4.14
C LYS A 56 8.13 1.88 -3.64
N GLU A 57 7.87 2.85 -4.51
CA GLU A 57 7.09 4.04 -4.19
C GLU A 57 5.64 3.67 -3.82
N LYS A 58 5.02 2.74 -4.56
CA LYS A 58 3.69 2.23 -4.24
C LYS A 58 3.63 1.64 -2.83
N LYS A 59 4.59 0.79 -2.45
CA LYS A 59 4.68 0.24 -1.09
C LYS A 59 4.86 1.33 -0.03
N ALA A 60 5.73 2.31 -0.28
CA ALA A 60 5.95 3.42 0.65
C ALA A 60 4.66 4.25 0.87
N ILE A 61 3.89 4.49 -0.20
CA ILE A 61 2.58 5.16 -0.12
C ILE A 61 1.58 4.29 0.65
N GLU A 62 1.48 2.99 0.36
CA GLU A 62 0.60 2.06 1.07
C GLU A 62 0.91 2.04 2.57
N ASP A 63 2.19 1.96 2.95
CA ASP A 63 2.63 1.99 4.34
C ASP A 63 2.31 3.31 5.03
N LYS A 64 2.50 4.44 4.32
CA LYS A 64 2.16 5.77 4.84
C LYS A 64 0.65 5.92 5.06
N ILE A 65 -0.17 5.41 4.15
CA ILE A 65 -1.64 5.40 4.29
C ILE A 65 -2.03 4.52 5.48
N ARG A 66 -1.50 3.30 5.57
CA ARG A 66 -1.76 2.38 6.71
C ARG A 66 -1.41 3.02 8.04
N LYS A 67 -0.24 3.64 8.13
CA LYS A 67 0.19 4.36 9.33
C LYS A 67 -0.74 5.52 9.64
N SER A 68 -1.11 6.33 8.65
CA SER A 68 -2.00 7.48 8.85
C SER A 68 -3.39 7.04 9.34
N ILE A 69 -3.95 5.96 8.79
CA ILE A 69 -5.21 5.38 9.25
C ILE A 69 -5.07 4.87 10.68
N LYS A 70 -3.97 4.15 11.00
CA LYS A 70 -3.72 3.64 12.35
C LYS A 70 -3.60 4.78 13.36
N ASP A 71 -2.86 5.84 13.03
CA ASP A 71 -2.68 7.02 13.86
C ASP A 71 -4.00 7.79 14.04
N TYR A 72 -4.84 7.84 13.00
CA TYR A 72 -6.18 8.44 13.10
C TYR A 72 -7.10 7.61 13.99
N LEU A 73 -7.15 6.29 13.80
CA LEU A 73 -7.92 5.37 14.61
C LEU A 73 -7.51 5.39 16.09
N ALA A 74 -6.23 5.62 16.39
CA ALA A 74 -5.75 5.79 17.76
C ALA A 74 -6.18 7.12 18.41
N LYS A 75 -6.57 8.13 17.61
CA LYS A 75 -7.02 9.45 18.09
C LYS A 75 -8.54 9.54 18.25
N VAL A 76 -9.29 8.66 17.60
CA VAL A 76 -10.73 8.55 17.79
C VAL A 76 -11.03 7.48 18.83
N ASP A 77 -12.11 7.68 19.60
CA ASP A 77 -12.51 6.79 20.69
C ASP A 77 -13.15 5.51 20.15
N ILE A 78 -12.37 4.72 19.40
CA ILE A 78 -12.77 3.44 18.82
C ILE A 78 -11.95 2.35 19.50
N ALA A 79 -12.64 1.42 20.16
CA ALA A 79 -12.01 0.26 20.77
C ALA A 79 -11.33 -0.63 19.70
N SER A 80 -10.07 -0.98 19.94
CA SER A 80 -9.35 -1.94 19.09
C SER A 80 -9.97 -3.33 19.20
N ARG A 81 -9.72 -4.17 18.19
CA ARG A 81 -10.23 -5.55 18.17
C ARG A 81 -9.68 -6.35 19.36
N GLU A 82 -8.42 -6.12 19.69
CA GLU A 82 -7.71 -6.75 20.80
C GLU A 82 -8.35 -6.37 22.15
N GLU A 83 -8.68 -5.09 22.34
CA GLU A 83 -9.38 -4.62 23.54
C GLU A 83 -10.77 -5.26 23.66
N VAL A 84 -11.54 -5.33 22.57
CA VAL A 84 -12.87 -5.97 22.56
C VAL A 84 -12.76 -7.46 22.92
N ILE A 85 -11.78 -8.18 22.36
CA ILE A 85 -11.53 -9.59 22.68
C ILE A 85 -11.12 -9.75 24.16
N GLY A 86 -10.27 -8.86 24.66
CA GLY A 86 -9.85 -8.83 26.06
C GLY A 86 -11.02 -8.61 27.01
N LEU A 87 -11.90 -7.66 26.70
CA LEU A 87 -13.12 -7.42 27.46
C LEU A 87 -14.05 -8.64 27.43
N LYS A 88 -14.25 -9.27 26.26
CA LYS A 88 -15.08 -10.47 26.14
C LYS A 88 -14.57 -11.62 27.02
N LYS A 89 -13.26 -11.84 27.09
CA LYS A 89 -12.67 -12.84 28.00
C LYS A 89 -12.92 -12.51 29.47
N LYS A 90 -12.74 -11.24 29.85
CA LYS A 90 -13.02 -10.79 31.23
C LYS A 90 -14.49 -10.99 31.60
N VAL A 91 -15.41 -10.68 30.69
CA VAL A 91 -16.85 -10.90 30.88
C VAL A 91 -17.13 -12.39 31.09
N ASN A 92 -16.64 -13.27 30.23
CA ASN A 92 -16.83 -14.72 30.38
C ASN A 92 -16.31 -15.24 31.73
N ASN A 93 -15.10 -14.82 32.15
CA ASN A 93 -14.55 -15.24 33.44
C ASN A 93 -15.38 -14.74 34.62
N LEU A 94 -15.96 -13.54 34.52
CA LEU A 94 -16.86 -13.01 35.55
C LEU A 94 -18.17 -13.79 35.57
N GLU A 95 -18.74 -14.12 34.41
CA GLU A 95 -19.94 -14.95 34.31
C GLU A 95 -19.74 -16.34 34.93
N GLU A 96 -18.58 -16.97 34.72
CA GLU A 96 -18.24 -18.24 35.36
C GLU A 96 -18.14 -18.11 36.88
N LYS A 97 -17.42 -17.11 37.39
CA LYS A 97 -17.31 -16.86 38.83
C LYS A 97 -18.66 -16.56 39.49
N VAL A 98 -19.52 -15.80 38.82
CA VAL A 98 -20.87 -15.53 39.31
C VAL A 98 -21.67 -16.82 39.39
N LYS A 99 -21.59 -17.69 38.37
CA LYS A 99 -22.27 -19.01 38.41
C LYS A 99 -21.75 -19.90 39.54
N GLU A 100 -20.44 -19.93 39.78
CA GLU A 100 -19.85 -20.69 40.89
C GLU A 100 -20.34 -20.17 42.25
N LEU A 101 -20.35 -18.85 42.44
CA LEU A 101 -20.84 -18.24 43.67
C LEU A 101 -22.34 -18.46 43.88
N THR A 102 -23.16 -18.38 42.83
CA THR A 102 -24.60 -18.68 42.94
C THR A 102 -24.83 -20.13 43.33
N LYS A 103 -24.10 -21.08 42.75
CA LYS A 103 -24.18 -22.50 43.15
C LYS A 103 -23.79 -22.72 44.61
N ALA A 104 -22.74 -22.05 45.07
CA ALA A 104 -22.29 -22.16 46.47
C ALA A 104 -23.24 -21.49 47.48
N ILE A 105 -24.22 -20.71 47.03
CA ILE A 105 -25.28 -20.12 47.86
C ILE A 105 -26.56 -20.99 47.82
N GLU A 106 -26.76 -21.77 46.76
CA GLU A 106 -27.90 -22.69 46.60
C GLU A 106 -27.66 -24.08 47.23
N GLU A 107 -26.40 -24.46 47.49
CA GLU A 107 -25.99 -25.60 48.33
C GLU A 107 -25.97 -25.24 49.83
#